data_AF-K0K3Y1-F1
#
_entry.id   AF-K0K3Y1-F1
#
_cell.length_a   1.000
_cell.length_b   1.000
_cell.length_c   1.000
_cell.angle_alpha   90.00
_cell.angle_beta   90.00
_cell.angle_gamma   90.00
#
_symmetry.space_group_name_H-M   'P 1'
#
loop_
_entity.id
_entity.type
_entity.pdbx_description
1 polymer ?
#
loop_
_entity_poly.entity_id
_entity_poly.type
_entity_poly.pdbx_seq_one_letter_code
_entity_poly.pdbx_strand_id
1 'polypeptide(L)'
;MDVPVPPLPDRVNFWLDRPDLPWARRWDGLTAVVADLSTLVRTGPGSRRVVEQVVELLVAGTARHRAHRAALCELVDRVLDLHAVACGVDPPSPAELADWLLHVQTGFTEPPEVRLAPYAAALGPTGLARYRAEAVARFSTLPVIGFGRTGRYDRERWALLRVVEELAEHVGDVDLQVLVLARDLSSGWHYLQVATVLREAGRTEDALEWVGRGLRATGGRGAAGRLVDLAVDECLRLGWRERAVRWRRRAFLAWPSVETFDRLRALVSGSGGWAALRADVLAQARRDGDPAVVDELLARLSEHDL
;
A
#
# COMPACT_ATOMS: atom_id res chain seq x y z
N MET A 1 50.53 26.23 8.05
CA MET A 1 49.25 26.92 7.82
C MET A 1 48.21 25.85 7.65
N ASP A 2 47.34 25.70 8.64
CA ASP A 2 46.29 24.69 8.62
C ASP A 2 45.21 25.19 7.65
N VAL A 3 45.01 24.49 6.54
CA VAL A 3 43.97 24.84 5.57
C VAL A 3 42.63 24.46 6.21
N PRO A 4 41.68 25.39 6.39
CA PRO A 4 40.43 25.07 7.05
C PRO A 4 39.70 23.97 6.28
N VAL A 5 39.33 22.90 6.99
CA VAL A 5 38.55 21.79 6.41
C VAL A 5 37.18 22.34 6.00
N PRO A 6 36.75 22.17 4.74
CA PRO A 6 35.45 22.67 4.31
C PRO A 6 34.29 22.04 5.10
N PRO A 7 33.16 22.75 5.27
CA PRO A 7 31.93 22.20 5.86
C PRO A 7 31.51 20.87 5.20
N LEU A 8 30.87 19.99 5.97
CA LEU A 8 30.44 18.67 5.49
C LEU A 8 29.53 18.74 4.23
N PRO A 9 28.53 19.63 4.15
CA PRO A 9 27.69 19.75 2.94
C PRO A 9 28.51 20.13 1.69
N ASP A 10 29.47 21.04 1.83
CA ASP A 10 30.34 21.46 0.72
C ASP A 10 31.21 20.29 0.23
N ARG A 11 31.65 19.44 1.15
CA ARG A 11 32.40 18.22 0.81
C ARG A 11 31.53 17.19 0.08
N VAL A 12 30.24 17.04 0.42
CA VAL A 12 29.31 16.19 -0.35
C VAL A 12 29.19 16.70 -1.78
N ASN A 13 28.92 17.99 -1.96
CA ASN A 13 28.82 18.60 -3.28
C ASN A 13 30.10 18.42 -4.08
N PHE A 14 31.25 18.67 -3.45
CA PHE A 14 32.55 18.42 -4.06
C PHE A 14 32.67 16.99 -4.58
N TRP A 15 32.29 15.97 -3.83
CA TRP A 15 32.42 14.59 -4.31
C TRP A 15 31.37 14.17 -5.34
N LEU A 16 30.17 14.75 -5.31
CA LEU A 16 29.15 14.53 -6.33
C LEU A 16 29.52 15.18 -7.68
N ASP A 17 30.05 16.40 -7.65
CA ASP A 17 30.28 17.25 -8.83
C ASP A 17 31.72 17.13 -9.41
N ARG A 18 32.32 15.94 -9.31
CA ARG A 18 33.66 15.65 -9.85
C ARG A 18 33.66 14.50 -10.86
N PRO A 19 33.00 14.67 -12.03
CA PRO A 19 32.94 13.62 -13.05
C PRO A 19 34.33 13.26 -13.62
N ASP A 20 35.33 14.12 -13.43
CA ASP A 20 36.73 13.89 -13.77
C ASP A 20 37.40 12.80 -12.91
N LEU A 21 36.85 12.49 -11.73
CA LEU A 21 37.40 11.50 -10.81
C LEU A 21 36.73 10.12 -10.96
N PRO A 22 37.51 9.02 -10.88
CA PRO A 22 36.95 7.67 -10.82
C PRO A 22 35.92 7.53 -9.70
N TRP A 23 34.84 6.77 -9.95
CA TRP A 23 33.77 6.58 -8.98
C TRP A 23 34.29 6.06 -7.63
N ALA A 24 35.22 5.11 -7.62
CA ALA A 24 35.80 4.57 -6.38
C ALA A 24 36.38 5.68 -5.48
N ARG A 25 37.11 6.63 -6.06
CA ARG A 25 37.68 7.76 -5.31
C ARG A 25 36.61 8.71 -4.78
N ARG A 26 35.56 8.96 -5.57
CA ARG A 26 34.42 9.78 -5.13
C ARG A 26 33.65 9.09 -4.00
N TRP A 27 33.46 7.78 -4.11
CA TRP A 27 32.81 6.94 -3.11
C TRP A 27 33.54 6.94 -1.77
N ASP A 28 34.87 6.79 -1.79
CA ASP A 28 35.71 6.88 -0.59
C ASP A 28 35.54 8.25 0.08
N GLY A 29 35.51 9.31 -0.74
CA GLY A 29 35.27 10.69 -0.31
C GLY A 29 33.90 10.89 0.36
N LEU A 30 32.82 10.42 -0.28
CA LEU A 30 31.46 10.49 0.27
C LEU A 30 31.34 9.69 1.58
N THR A 31 31.93 8.50 1.62
CA THR A 31 31.91 7.64 2.82
C THR A 31 32.68 8.29 3.97
N ALA A 32 33.81 8.94 3.69
CA ALA A 32 34.55 9.70 4.69
C ALA A 32 33.73 10.89 5.23
N VAL A 33 32.98 11.60 4.37
CA VAL A 33 32.08 12.67 4.82
C VAL A 33 30.99 12.14 5.76
N VAL A 34 30.39 10.99 5.46
CA VAL A 34 29.38 10.37 6.33
C VAL A 34 29.99 9.87 7.65
N ALA A 35 31.24 9.39 7.66
CA ALA A 35 31.95 9.04 8.89
C ALA A 35 32.22 10.26 9.79
N ASP A 36 32.60 11.39 9.19
CA ASP A 36 32.78 12.66 9.91
C ASP A 36 31.44 13.19 10.43
N LEU A 37 30.36 13.08 9.64
CA LEU A 37 29.01 13.43 10.06
C LEU A 37 28.55 12.58 11.26
N SER A 38 28.83 11.27 11.24
CA SER A 38 28.54 10.39 12.38
C SER A 38 29.32 10.81 13.63
N THR A 39 30.56 11.26 13.48
CA THR A 39 31.34 11.81 14.58
C THR A 39 30.72 13.09 15.12
N LEU A 40 30.30 14.00 14.24
CA LEU A 40 29.60 15.23 14.61
C LEU A 40 28.31 14.94 15.40
N VAL A 41 27.47 14.02 14.93
CA VAL A 41 26.24 13.62 15.64
C VAL A 41 26.54 13.07 17.03
N ARG A 42 27.65 12.33 17.20
CA ARG A 42 28.08 11.82 18.52
C ARG A 42 28.62 12.89 19.46
N THR A 43 29.09 14.04 18.96
CA THR A 43 29.60 15.13 19.81
C THR A 43 28.51 15.92 20.53
N GLY A 44 27.24 15.78 20.13
CA GLY A 44 26.10 16.34 20.85
C GLY A 44 25.16 17.18 19.97
N PRO A 45 24.41 18.12 20.61
CA PRO A 45 23.42 18.97 19.95
C PRO A 45 23.97 19.83 18.80
N GLY A 46 23.09 20.40 17.97
CA GLY A 46 23.45 21.32 16.90
C GLY A 46 23.91 20.68 15.59
N SER A 47 23.95 19.35 15.50
CA SER A 47 24.31 18.62 14.27
C SER A 47 23.15 18.45 13.29
N ARG A 48 21.89 18.52 13.76
CA ARG A 48 20.66 18.24 12.99
C ARG A 48 20.63 18.93 11.63
N ARG A 49 20.78 20.26 11.59
CA ARG A 49 20.71 21.05 10.34
C ARG A 49 21.77 20.65 9.31
N VAL A 50 22.96 20.25 9.77
CA VAL A 50 24.02 19.76 8.89
C VAL A 50 23.64 18.40 8.32
N VAL A 51 23.05 17.52 9.13
CA VAL A 51 22.57 16.21 8.65
C VAL A 51 21.43 16.39 7.64
N GLU A 52 20.46 17.27 7.90
CA GLU A 52 19.36 17.60 6.96
C GLU A 52 19.91 18.00 5.58
N GLN A 53 20.85 18.94 5.55
CA GLN A 53 21.49 19.38 4.31
C GLN A 53 22.22 18.23 3.60
N VAL A 54 22.94 17.38 4.33
CA VAL A 54 23.62 16.22 3.74
C VAL A 54 22.63 15.21 3.14
N VAL A 55 21.49 14.95 3.81
CA VAL A 55 20.40 14.11 3.24
C VAL A 55 19.94 14.71 1.92
N GLU A 56 19.55 15.98 1.90
CA GLU A 56 18.99 16.63 0.72
C GLU A 56 19.97 16.64 -0.47
N LEU A 57 21.26 16.86 -0.21
CA LEU A 57 22.31 16.80 -1.25
C LEU A 57 22.49 15.40 -1.82
N LEU A 58 22.52 14.37 -0.95
CA LEU A 58 22.66 12.98 -1.38
C LEU A 58 21.43 12.51 -2.15
N VAL A 59 20.22 12.84 -1.69
CA VAL A 59 18.94 12.55 -2.37
C VAL A 59 18.91 13.24 -3.74
N ALA A 60 19.29 14.52 -3.84
CA ALA A 60 19.41 15.19 -5.13
C ALA A 60 20.47 14.52 -6.03
N GLY A 61 21.51 13.94 -5.45
CA GLY A 61 22.53 13.17 -6.15
C GLY A 61 22.01 11.87 -6.80
N THR A 62 21.07 11.16 -6.17
CA THR A 62 20.57 9.86 -6.69
C THR A 62 19.92 9.98 -8.07
N ALA A 63 19.25 11.10 -8.34
CA ALA A 63 18.63 11.38 -9.63
C ALA A 63 19.68 11.71 -10.71
N ARG A 64 20.76 12.42 -10.33
CA ARG A 64 21.84 12.88 -11.21
C ARG A 64 22.81 11.75 -11.58
N HIS A 65 23.08 10.82 -10.66
CA HIS A 65 24.07 9.77 -10.83
C HIS A 65 23.42 8.38 -10.94
N ARG A 66 22.60 8.17 -11.98
CA ARG A 66 21.81 6.93 -12.14
C ARG A 66 22.64 5.64 -12.11
N ALA A 67 23.85 5.65 -12.68
CA ALA A 67 24.74 4.49 -12.70
C ALA A 67 25.21 4.05 -11.29
N HIS A 68 25.14 4.95 -10.30
CA HIS A 68 25.55 4.69 -8.92
C HIS A 68 24.42 4.94 -7.92
N ARG A 69 23.17 4.93 -8.41
CA ARG A 69 21.98 5.23 -7.61
C ARG A 69 21.88 4.37 -6.36
N ALA A 70 22.01 3.04 -6.51
CA ALA A 70 21.89 2.10 -5.40
C ALA A 70 22.86 2.43 -4.25
N ALA A 71 24.14 2.65 -4.59
CA ALA A 71 25.16 3.02 -3.61
C ALA A 71 24.87 4.37 -2.92
N LEU A 72 24.34 5.36 -3.66
CA LEU A 72 23.92 6.63 -3.08
C LEU A 72 22.69 6.47 -2.17
N CYS A 73 21.71 5.64 -2.54
CA CYS A 73 20.56 5.33 -1.67
C CYS A 73 21.02 4.71 -0.34
N GLU A 74 21.98 3.79 -0.34
CA GLU A 74 22.56 3.23 0.89
C GLU A 74 23.27 4.28 1.77
N LEU A 75 23.84 5.33 1.17
CA LEU A 75 24.34 6.47 1.94
C LEU A 75 23.21 7.32 2.50
N VAL A 76 22.16 7.58 1.72
CA VAL A 76 20.98 8.32 2.18
C VAL A 76 20.35 7.62 3.39
N ASP A 77 20.15 6.30 3.34
CA ASP A 77 19.58 5.52 4.45
C ASP A 77 20.43 5.67 5.73
N ARG A 78 21.76 5.56 5.61
CA ARG A 78 22.68 5.77 6.73
C ARG A 78 22.61 7.18 7.31
N VAL A 79 22.49 8.20 6.45
CA VAL A 79 22.41 9.59 6.91
C VAL A 79 21.03 9.89 7.51
N LEU A 80 19.96 9.29 7.02
CA LEU A 80 18.63 9.36 7.65
C LEU A 80 18.63 8.73 9.04
N ASP A 81 19.34 7.62 9.24
CA ASP A 81 19.51 7.03 10.58
C ASP A 81 20.29 7.98 11.51
N LEU A 82 21.34 8.64 11.01
CA LEU A 82 22.06 9.69 11.77
C LEU A 82 21.15 10.88 12.09
N HIS A 83 20.26 11.26 11.19
CA HIS A 83 19.31 12.35 11.40
C HIS A 83 18.30 12.01 12.50
N ALA A 84 17.79 10.79 12.53
CA ALA A 84 16.92 10.32 13.61
C ALA A 84 17.63 10.37 14.97
N VAL A 85 18.89 9.94 15.04
CA VAL A 85 19.72 10.07 16.27
C VAL A 85 19.88 11.53 16.67
N ALA A 86 20.22 12.41 15.73
CA ALA A 86 20.38 13.84 16.00
C ALA A 86 19.07 14.47 16.53
N CYS A 87 17.92 14.11 15.94
CA CYS A 87 16.60 14.54 16.42
C CYS A 87 16.26 13.99 17.82
N GLY A 88 16.79 12.84 18.21
CA GLY A 88 16.63 12.30 19.56
C GLY A 88 17.45 13.06 20.60
N VAL A 89 18.64 13.55 20.23
CA VAL A 89 19.55 14.30 21.11
C VAL A 89 19.15 15.77 21.24
N ASP A 90 18.75 16.39 20.13
CA ASP A 90 18.37 17.80 20.03
C ASP A 90 17.06 17.93 19.23
N PRO A 91 15.91 17.66 19.88
CA PRO A 91 14.63 17.58 19.19
C PRO A 91 14.24 18.91 18.54
N PRO A 92 13.93 18.92 17.23
CA PRO A 92 13.24 20.05 16.62
C PRO A 92 11.83 20.22 17.20
N SER A 93 11.15 21.30 16.81
CA SER A 93 9.70 21.32 17.04
C SER A 93 9.04 20.12 16.31
N PRO A 94 8.06 19.44 16.92
CA PRO A 94 7.39 18.30 16.29
C PRO A 94 6.80 18.62 14.90
N ALA A 95 6.36 19.86 14.70
CA ALA A 95 5.82 20.32 13.44
C ALA A 95 6.90 20.46 12.36
N GLU A 96 8.05 21.05 12.71
CA GLU A 96 9.20 21.18 11.81
C GLU A 96 9.72 19.82 11.35
N LEU A 97 9.80 18.83 12.24
CA LEU A 97 10.23 17.49 11.87
C LEU A 97 9.24 16.82 10.92
N ALA A 98 7.94 16.89 11.22
CA ALA A 98 6.92 16.34 10.35
C ALA A 98 6.97 16.95 8.94
N ASP A 99 7.11 18.28 8.86
CA ASP A 99 7.20 18.99 7.59
C ASP A 99 8.48 18.64 6.81
N TRP A 100 9.62 18.51 7.51
CA TRP A 100 10.88 18.14 6.87
C TRP A 100 10.86 16.70 6.34
N LEU A 101 10.34 15.74 7.09
CA LEU A 101 10.22 14.35 6.63
C LEU A 101 9.35 14.27 5.37
N LEU A 102 8.19 14.94 5.36
CA LEU A 102 7.33 15.02 4.17
C LEU A 102 8.01 15.73 3.01
N HIS A 103 8.78 16.80 3.27
CA HIS A 103 9.56 17.48 2.24
C HIS A 103 10.57 16.53 1.59
N VAL A 104 11.36 15.80 2.38
CA VAL A 104 12.35 14.84 1.83
C VAL A 104 11.68 13.71 1.07
N GLN A 105 10.55 13.19 1.57
CA GLN A 105 9.84 12.08 0.93
C GLN A 105 9.05 12.49 -0.32
N THR A 106 8.75 13.78 -0.54
CA THR A 106 7.87 14.20 -1.64
C THR A 106 8.42 15.32 -2.51
N GLY A 107 9.46 16.01 -2.09
CA GLY A 107 10.06 17.16 -2.77
C GLY A 107 11.14 16.82 -3.80
N PHE A 108 11.56 15.55 -3.87
CA PHE A 108 12.64 15.10 -4.74
C PHE A 108 12.15 14.23 -5.88
N THR A 109 12.92 14.19 -6.97
CA THR A 109 12.60 13.36 -8.14
C THR A 109 12.67 11.87 -7.85
N GLU A 110 13.61 11.48 -6.98
CA GLU A 110 13.81 10.11 -6.51
C GLU A 110 13.86 10.20 -4.96
N PRO A 111 12.70 10.32 -4.30
CA PRO A 111 12.66 10.49 -2.86
C PRO A 111 13.09 9.19 -2.16
N PRO A 112 13.74 9.29 -0.98
CA PRO A 112 14.07 8.13 -0.20
C PRO A 112 12.84 7.57 0.53
N GLU A 113 12.96 6.32 0.95
CA GLU A 113 12.04 5.73 1.91
C GLU A 113 12.50 6.11 3.31
N VAL A 114 11.58 6.60 4.14
CA VAL A 114 11.88 7.04 5.50
C VAL A 114 11.08 6.15 6.44
N ARG A 115 11.78 5.48 7.35
CA ARG A 115 11.16 4.71 8.43
C ARG A 115 10.72 5.68 9.53
N LEU A 116 9.48 5.60 10.00
CA LEU A 116 8.97 6.46 11.06
C LEU A 116 9.43 6.01 12.45
N ALA A 117 9.68 4.71 12.66
CA ALA A 117 10.02 4.17 13.97
C ALA A 117 11.23 4.88 14.66
N PRO A 118 12.36 5.16 13.97
CA PRO A 118 13.45 5.94 14.55
C PRO A 118 13.09 7.37 14.96
N TYR A 119 12.07 7.97 14.34
CA TYR A 119 11.62 9.34 14.60
C TYR A 119 10.48 9.44 15.63
N ALA A 120 9.87 8.32 16.03
CA ALA A 120 8.65 8.30 16.82
C ALA A 120 8.75 9.12 18.12
N ALA A 121 9.88 9.04 18.83
CA ALA A 121 10.10 9.80 20.06
C ALA A 121 10.21 11.32 19.81
N ALA A 122 10.92 11.73 18.76
CA ALA A 122 11.12 13.15 18.42
C ALA A 122 9.86 13.79 17.81
N LEU A 123 9.09 13.03 17.02
CA LEU A 123 7.78 13.46 16.53
C LEU A 123 6.77 13.59 17.67
N GLY A 124 6.75 12.61 18.58
CA GLY A 124 5.69 12.49 19.57
C GLY A 124 4.28 12.45 18.95
N PRO A 125 3.23 12.51 19.79
CA PRO A 125 1.85 12.48 19.30
C PRO A 125 1.50 13.67 18.39
N THR A 126 1.99 14.86 18.72
CA THR A 126 1.68 16.09 17.98
C THR A 126 2.32 16.12 16.59
N GLY A 127 3.61 15.76 16.48
CA GLY A 127 4.30 15.70 15.19
C GLY A 127 3.73 14.60 14.30
N LEU A 128 3.46 13.42 14.88
CA LEU A 128 2.83 12.32 14.14
C LEU A 128 1.42 12.68 13.65
N ALA A 129 0.61 13.36 14.46
CA ALA A 129 -0.71 13.84 14.06
C ALA A 129 -0.62 14.84 12.89
N ARG A 130 0.36 15.76 12.91
CA ARG A 130 0.61 16.69 11.80
C ARG A 130 1.07 15.97 10.54
N TYR A 131 2.06 15.07 10.67
CA TYR A 131 2.57 14.25 9.57
C TYR A 131 1.42 13.48 8.89
N ARG A 132 0.58 12.82 9.71
CA ARG A 132 -0.61 12.12 9.24
C ARG A 132 -1.59 13.04 8.51
N ALA A 133 -1.95 14.17 9.12
CA ALA A 133 -2.94 15.08 8.56
C ALA A 133 -2.52 15.57 7.17
N GLU A 134 -1.27 15.99 7.03
CA GLU A 134 -0.75 16.50 5.75
C GLU A 134 -0.60 15.39 4.71
N ALA A 135 -0.02 14.25 5.08
CA ALA A 135 0.13 13.09 4.20
C ALA A 135 -1.23 12.62 3.65
N VAL A 136 -2.21 12.44 4.54
CA VAL A 136 -3.55 11.96 4.19
C VAL A 136 -4.29 13.01 3.36
N ALA A 137 -4.18 14.31 3.69
CA ALA A 137 -4.81 15.37 2.91
C ALA A 137 -4.32 15.35 1.46
N ARG A 138 -3.00 15.35 1.26
CA ARG A 138 -2.38 15.28 -0.08
C ARG A 138 -2.73 13.98 -0.80
N PHE A 139 -2.55 12.82 -0.15
CA PHE A 139 -2.86 11.52 -0.76
C PHE A 139 -4.34 11.40 -1.16
N SER A 140 -5.24 11.97 -0.36
CA SER A 140 -6.69 11.90 -0.63
C SER A 140 -7.11 12.62 -1.90
N THR A 141 -6.35 13.63 -2.34
CA THR A 141 -6.58 14.33 -3.61
C THR A 141 -6.20 13.52 -4.85
N LEU A 142 -5.40 12.46 -4.69
CA LEU A 142 -4.97 11.65 -5.82
C LEU A 142 -6.18 10.95 -6.47
N PRO A 143 -6.26 10.92 -7.82
CA PRO A 143 -7.36 10.26 -8.50
C PRO A 143 -7.33 8.76 -8.23
N VAL A 144 -8.52 8.18 -7.99
CA VAL A 144 -8.69 6.73 -7.89
C VAL A 144 -8.59 6.11 -9.27
N ILE A 145 -7.78 5.04 -9.40
CA ILE A 145 -7.74 4.25 -10.62
C ILE A 145 -8.94 3.29 -10.59
N GLY A 146 -9.96 3.57 -11.40
CA GLY A 146 -11.16 2.73 -11.47
C GLY A 146 -10.95 1.42 -12.22
N PHE A 147 -11.86 0.47 -12.02
CA PHE A 147 -11.83 -0.85 -12.66
C PHE A 147 -11.70 -0.75 -14.19
N GLY A 148 -10.80 -1.56 -14.77
CA GLY A 148 -10.53 -1.60 -16.21
C GLY A 148 -9.73 -0.40 -16.74
N ARG A 149 -9.31 0.54 -15.89
CA ARG A 149 -8.43 1.65 -16.28
C ARG A 149 -6.98 1.31 -15.96
N THR A 150 -6.08 1.71 -16.83
CA THR A 150 -4.65 1.78 -16.52
C THR A 150 -4.36 3.11 -15.83
N GLY A 151 -3.77 3.04 -14.64
CA GLY A 151 -3.38 4.24 -13.91
C GLY A 151 -2.11 4.87 -14.48
N ARG A 152 -2.04 6.20 -14.50
CA ARG A 152 -0.76 6.90 -14.63
C ARG A 152 -0.17 7.04 -13.24
N TYR A 153 0.87 6.28 -12.95
CA TYR A 153 1.64 6.44 -11.73
C TYR A 153 2.70 7.51 -11.95
N ASP A 154 2.37 8.76 -11.61
CA ASP A 154 3.37 9.81 -11.54
C ASP A 154 4.18 9.73 -10.24
N ARG A 155 5.27 10.51 -10.19
CA ARG A 155 6.21 10.50 -9.08
C ARG A 155 5.57 10.90 -7.76
N GLU A 156 4.65 11.85 -7.78
CA GLU A 156 3.97 12.31 -6.57
C GLU A 156 3.05 11.23 -6.00
N ARG A 157 2.29 10.51 -6.85
CA ARG A 157 1.52 9.35 -6.40
C ARG A 157 2.42 8.32 -5.73
N TRP A 158 3.54 7.94 -6.35
CA TRP A 158 4.45 6.96 -5.77
C TRP A 158 5.00 7.41 -4.41
N ALA A 159 5.46 8.66 -4.32
CA ALA A 159 5.98 9.23 -3.08
C ALA A 159 4.94 9.19 -1.95
N LEU A 160 3.73 9.70 -2.22
CA LEU A 160 2.66 9.74 -1.22
C LEU A 160 2.14 8.34 -0.87
N LEU A 161 2.17 7.39 -1.83
CA LEU A 161 1.85 5.99 -1.57
C LEU A 161 2.78 5.41 -0.49
N ARG A 162 4.10 5.52 -0.67
CA ARG A 162 5.09 5.01 0.31
C ARG A 162 4.95 5.71 1.67
N VAL A 163 4.69 7.01 1.68
CA VAL A 163 4.44 7.79 2.91
C VAL A 163 3.25 7.25 3.70
N VAL A 164 2.11 7.03 3.05
CA VAL A 164 0.89 6.58 3.74
C VAL A 164 0.97 5.09 4.09
N GLU A 165 1.64 4.26 3.27
CA GLU A 165 1.95 2.87 3.61
C GLU A 165 2.78 2.75 4.89
N GLU A 166 3.93 3.44 4.95
CA GLU A 166 4.78 3.45 6.14
C GLU A 166 4.01 3.97 7.36
N LEU A 167 3.20 5.02 7.20
CA LEU A 167 2.38 5.54 8.29
C LEU A 167 1.37 4.50 8.78
N ALA A 168 0.68 3.82 7.86
CA ALA A 168 -0.31 2.79 8.18
C ALA A 168 0.32 1.61 8.93
N GLU A 169 1.50 1.17 8.50
CA GLU A 169 2.28 0.12 9.16
C GLU A 169 2.78 0.57 10.55
N HIS A 170 3.34 1.77 10.64
CA HIS A 170 3.91 2.30 11.89
C HIS A 170 2.87 2.43 13.01
N VAL A 171 1.65 2.89 12.68
CA VAL A 171 0.59 3.11 13.67
C VAL A 171 -0.45 1.99 13.72
N GLY A 172 -0.32 0.96 12.87
CA GLY A 172 -1.24 -0.17 12.79
C GLY A 172 -2.68 0.22 12.39
N ASP A 173 -2.83 1.22 11.52
CA ASP A 173 -4.14 1.77 11.17
C ASP A 173 -4.70 1.17 9.88
N VAL A 174 -5.74 0.35 10.07
CA VAL A 174 -6.46 -0.35 9.01
C VAL A 174 -7.17 0.61 8.06
N ASP A 175 -7.69 1.74 8.52
CA ASP A 175 -8.31 2.74 7.64
C ASP A 175 -7.28 3.37 6.70
N LEU A 176 -6.05 3.59 7.15
CA LEU A 176 -4.96 4.04 6.27
C LEU A 176 -4.56 2.97 5.25
N GLN A 177 -4.48 1.69 5.66
CA GLN A 177 -4.22 0.59 4.72
C GLN A 177 -5.33 0.50 3.66
N VAL A 178 -6.60 0.62 4.07
CA VAL A 178 -7.75 0.65 3.16
C VAL A 178 -7.70 1.88 2.25
N LEU A 179 -7.34 3.05 2.77
CA LEU A 179 -7.19 4.29 2.00
C LEU A 179 -6.18 4.12 0.86
N VAL A 180 -5.04 3.49 1.15
CA VAL A 180 -3.99 3.16 0.19
C VAL A 180 -4.50 2.19 -0.87
N LEU A 181 -5.00 1.03 -0.45
CA LEU A 181 -5.46 -0.02 -1.35
C LEU A 181 -6.64 0.45 -2.23
N ALA A 182 -7.52 1.29 -1.68
CA ALA A 182 -8.65 1.85 -2.41
C ALA A 182 -8.26 2.90 -3.47
N ARG A 183 -6.98 3.32 -3.53
CA ARG A 183 -6.51 4.29 -4.52
C ARG A 183 -6.24 3.64 -5.88
N ASP A 184 -5.96 2.34 -5.91
CA ASP A 184 -5.95 1.52 -7.12
C ASP A 184 -7.03 0.44 -7.05
N LEU A 185 -8.09 0.59 -7.84
CA LEU A 185 -9.18 -0.37 -8.00
C LEU A 185 -9.28 -0.87 -9.45
N SER A 186 -8.15 -0.86 -10.17
CA SER A 186 -8.06 -1.22 -11.60
C SER A 186 -8.46 -2.66 -11.91
N SER A 187 -8.46 -3.54 -10.91
CA SER A 187 -8.73 -4.96 -11.06
C SER A 187 -9.60 -5.47 -9.92
N GLY A 188 -10.29 -6.59 -10.15
CA GLY A 188 -11.07 -7.26 -9.10
C GLY A 188 -10.21 -7.74 -7.92
N TRP A 189 -8.91 -8.00 -8.16
CA TRP A 189 -7.97 -8.40 -7.11
C TRP A 189 -7.74 -7.29 -6.08
N HIS A 190 -7.76 -6.02 -6.50
CA HIS A 190 -7.62 -4.89 -5.57
C HIS A 190 -8.80 -4.79 -4.60
N TYR A 191 -10.04 -5.01 -5.06
CA TYR A 191 -11.20 -5.11 -4.17
C TYR A 191 -11.07 -6.28 -3.19
N LEU A 192 -10.52 -7.42 -3.65
CA LEU A 192 -10.30 -8.59 -2.79
C LEU A 192 -9.24 -8.29 -1.72
N GLN A 193 -8.17 -7.57 -2.06
CA GLN A 193 -7.15 -7.14 -1.11
C GLN A 193 -7.76 -6.25 -0.02
N VAL A 194 -8.55 -5.24 -0.38
CA VAL A 194 -9.23 -4.38 0.60
C VAL A 194 -10.14 -5.19 1.52
N ALA A 195 -10.98 -6.08 0.96
CA ALA A 195 -11.86 -6.93 1.75
C ALA A 195 -11.10 -7.89 2.67
N THR A 196 -9.92 -8.37 2.23
CA THR A 196 -9.05 -9.25 3.02
C THR A 196 -8.48 -8.53 4.23
N VAL A 197 -7.93 -7.33 4.04
CA VAL A 197 -7.40 -6.49 5.14
C VAL A 197 -8.49 -6.19 6.17
N LEU A 198 -9.70 -5.81 5.71
CA LEU A 198 -10.82 -5.54 6.61
C LEU A 198 -11.26 -6.79 7.39
N ARG A 199 -11.32 -7.95 6.73
CA ARG A 199 -11.64 -9.23 7.38
C ARG A 199 -10.62 -9.58 8.45
N GLU A 200 -9.33 -9.46 8.14
CA GLU A 200 -8.23 -9.75 9.07
C GLU A 200 -8.22 -8.81 10.28
N ALA A 201 -8.67 -7.56 10.08
CA ALA A 201 -8.92 -6.60 11.14
C ALA A 201 -10.24 -6.82 11.93
N GLY A 202 -11.01 -7.88 11.61
CA GLY A 202 -12.29 -8.16 12.27
C GLY A 202 -13.45 -7.24 11.85
N ARG A 203 -13.28 -6.40 10.84
CA ARG A 203 -14.30 -5.49 10.29
C ARG A 203 -15.17 -6.20 9.26
N THR A 204 -15.90 -7.22 9.71
CA THR A 204 -16.63 -8.14 8.84
C THR A 204 -17.62 -7.45 7.90
N GLU A 205 -18.47 -6.53 8.40
CA GLU A 205 -19.48 -5.89 7.55
C GLU A 205 -18.83 -5.04 6.44
N ASP A 206 -17.75 -4.32 6.76
CA ASP A 206 -17.01 -3.53 5.77
C ASP A 206 -16.35 -4.43 4.72
N ALA A 207 -15.78 -5.56 5.14
CA ALA A 207 -15.24 -6.56 4.22
C ALA A 207 -16.32 -7.09 3.25
N LEU A 208 -17.52 -7.39 3.75
CA LEU A 208 -18.65 -7.83 2.93
C LEU A 208 -19.17 -6.72 2.00
N GLU A 209 -19.15 -5.46 2.44
CA GLU A 209 -19.47 -4.32 1.58
C GLU A 209 -18.47 -4.23 0.41
N TRP A 210 -17.17 -4.35 0.70
CA TRP A 210 -16.11 -4.33 -0.31
C TRP A 210 -16.18 -5.51 -1.28
N VAL A 211 -16.56 -6.71 -0.81
CA VAL A 211 -16.92 -7.82 -1.70
C VAL A 211 -18.04 -7.41 -2.65
N GLY A 212 -19.12 -6.83 -2.12
CA GLY A 212 -20.24 -6.36 -2.93
C GLY A 212 -19.84 -5.32 -3.96
N ARG A 213 -18.96 -4.37 -3.60
CA ARG A 213 -18.38 -3.37 -4.52
C ARG A 213 -17.58 -4.03 -5.64
N GLY A 214 -16.69 -4.96 -5.29
CA GLY A 214 -15.86 -5.68 -6.26
C GLY A 214 -16.70 -6.47 -7.26
N LEU A 215 -17.73 -7.18 -6.78
CA LEU A 215 -18.63 -7.94 -7.65
C LEU A 215 -19.42 -7.06 -8.62
N ARG A 216 -19.86 -5.86 -8.18
CA ARG A 216 -20.51 -4.89 -9.07
C ARG A 216 -19.54 -4.38 -10.13
N ALA A 217 -18.30 -4.09 -9.76
CA ALA A 217 -17.29 -3.60 -10.69
C ALA A 217 -16.87 -4.65 -11.72
N THR A 218 -16.67 -5.91 -11.29
CA THR A 218 -16.17 -6.98 -12.16
C THR A 218 -17.26 -7.61 -13.04
N GLY A 219 -18.52 -7.56 -12.61
CA GLY A 219 -19.64 -8.19 -13.33
C GLY A 219 -19.44 -9.70 -13.51
N GLY A 220 -18.86 -10.39 -12.52
CA GLY A 220 -18.61 -11.83 -12.57
C GLY A 220 -17.26 -12.24 -13.19
N ARG A 221 -16.42 -11.30 -13.65
CA ARG A 221 -15.10 -11.60 -14.25
C ARG A 221 -13.95 -11.54 -13.24
N GLY A 222 -12.80 -12.09 -13.61
CA GLY A 222 -11.56 -12.00 -12.84
C GLY A 222 -11.72 -12.56 -11.42
N ALA A 223 -11.45 -11.74 -10.40
CA ALA A 223 -11.49 -12.16 -9.00
C ALA A 223 -12.90 -12.40 -8.43
N ALA A 224 -13.98 -12.34 -9.22
CA ALA A 224 -15.35 -12.47 -8.74
C ALA A 224 -15.60 -13.76 -7.93
N GLY A 225 -15.11 -14.90 -8.39
CA GLY A 225 -15.21 -16.17 -7.64
C GLY A 225 -14.57 -16.07 -6.26
N ARG A 226 -13.34 -15.52 -6.18
CA ARG A 226 -12.59 -15.33 -4.93
C ARG A 226 -13.26 -14.35 -3.97
N LEU A 227 -13.90 -13.30 -4.50
CA LEU A 227 -14.68 -12.34 -3.70
C LEU A 227 -15.89 -13.03 -3.05
N VAL A 228 -16.60 -13.90 -3.79
CA VAL A 228 -17.70 -14.70 -3.22
C VAL A 228 -17.19 -15.70 -2.21
N ASP A 229 -16.07 -16.37 -2.48
CA ASP A 229 -15.44 -17.30 -1.54
C ASP A 229 -15.14 -16.59 -0.21
N LEU A 230 -14.49 -15.42 -0.25
CA LEU A 230 -14.19 -14.63 0.94
C LEU A 230 -15.46 -14.33 1.76
N ALA A 231 -16.53 -13.87 1.12
CA ALA A 231 -17.77 -13.55 1.81
C ALA A 231 -18.47 -14.79 2.40
N VAL A 232 -18.43 -15.92 1.69
CA VAL A 232 -19.00 -17.20 2.15
C VAL A 232 -18.23 -17.72 3.35
N ASP A 233 -16.90 -17.77 3.26
CA ASP A 233 -16.02 -18.26 4.32
C ASP A 233 -16.19 -17.41 5.59
N GLU A 234 -16.25 -16.09 5.43
CA GLU A 234 -16.44 -15.17 6.55
C GLU A 234 -17.85 -15.30 7.18
N CYS A 235 -18.90 -15.46 6.37
CA CYS A 235 -20.25 -15.72 6.90
C CYS A 235 -20.31 -17.07 7.66
N LEU A 236 -19.66 -18.11 7.14
CA LEU A 236 -19.62 -19.42 7.78
C LEU A 236 -18.85 -19.40 9.09
N ARG A 237 -17.71 -18.69 9.14
CA ARG A 237 -16.91 -18.49 10.36
C ARG A 237 -17.74 -17.90 11.50
N LEU A 238 -18.69 -17.02 11.19
CA LEU A 238 -19.61 -16.40 12.15
C LEU A 238 -20.94 -17.15 12.34
N GLY A 239 -21.11 -18.31 11.71
CA GLY A 239 -22.35 -19.09 11.79
C GLY A 239 -23.53 -18.54 10.98
N TRP A 240 -23.31 -17.53 10.13
CA TRP A 240 -24.34 -16.91 9.29
C TRP A 240 -24.60 -17.70 8.00
N ARG A 241 -24.99 -18.97 8.16
CA ARG A 241 -25.18 -19.90 7.03
C ARG A 241 -26.13 -19.35 5.97
N GLU A 242 -27.24 -18.74 6.38
CA GLU A 242 -28.21 -18.13 5.45
C GLU A 242 -27.60 -16.99 4.61
N ARG A 243 -26.68 -16.20 5.18
CA ARG A 243 -25.95 -15.16 4.42
C ARG A 243 -24.99 -15.78 3.42
N ALA A 244 -24.28 -16.84 3.82
CA ALA A 244 -23.39 -17.58 2.92
C ALA A 244 -24.17 -18.15 1.72
N VAL A 245 -25.34 -18.75 1.96
CA VAL A 245 -26.23 -19.26 0.89
C VAL A 245 -26.69 -18.13 -0.02
N ARG A 246 -27.07 -16.97 0.52
CA ARG A 246 -27.45 -15.80 -0.29
C ARG A 246 -26.31 -15.31 -1.20
N TRP A 247 -25.06 -15.31 -0.73
CA TRP A 247 -23.91 -14.95 -1.56
C TRP A 247 -23.71 -15.91 -2.74
N ARG A 248 -23.75 -17.23 -2.49
CA ARG A 248 -23.66 -18.25 -3.56
C ARG A 248 -24.84 -18.20 -4.52
N ARG A 249 -26.07 -18.03 -4.01
CA ARG A 249 -27.29 -17.88 -4.84
C ARG A 249 -27.17 -16.67 -5.76
N ARG A 250 -26.76 -15.51 -5.22
CA ARG A 250 -26.55 -14.29 -6.02
C ARG A 250 -25.47 -14.47 -7.08
N ALA A 251 -24.39 -15.15 -6.75
CA ALA A 251 -23.31 -15.45 -7.69
C ALA A 251 -23.81 -16.30 -8.87
N PHE A 252 -24.48 -17.42 -8.57
CA PHE A 252 -25.06 -18.27 -9.61
C PHE A 252 -26.05 -17.52 -10.49
N LEU A 253 -26.95 -16.72 -9.90
CA LEU A 253 -27.93 -15.96 -10.69
C LEU A 253 -27.28 -14.89 -11.59
N ALA A 254 -26.18 -14.28 -11.15
CA ALA A 254 -25.51 -13.24 -11.91
C ALA A 254 -24.54 -13.80 -12.97
N TRP A 255 -23.93 -14.96 -12.75
CA TRP A 255 -23.11 -15.66 -13.73
C TRP A 255 -23.31 -17.19 -13.63
N PRO A 256 -24.39 -17.71 -14.24
CA PRO A 256 -24.72 -19.13 -14.17
C PRO A 256 -23.62 -20.02 -14.77
N SER A 257 -23.16 -21.01 -14.02
CA SER A 257 -22.22 -22.05 -14.48
C SER A 257 -22.38 -23.32 -13.66
N VAL A 258 -21.88 -24.45 -14.17
CA VAL A 258 -21.86 -25.73 -13.44
C VAL A 258 -21.10 -25.55 -12.12
N GLU A 259 -19.96 -24.86 -12.15
CA GLU A 259 -19.15 -24.58 -10.96
C GLU A 259 -19.91 -23.76 -9.89
N THR A 260 -20.59 -22.68 -10.28
CA THR A 260 -21.30 -21.82 -9.31
C THR A 260 -22.52 -22.54 -8.72
N PHE A 261 -23.15 -23.42 -9.50
CA PHE A 261 -24.23 -24.30 -9.04
C PHE A 261 -23.72 -25.36 -8.07
N ASP A 262 -22.61 -26.04 -8.38
CA ASP A 262 -22.01 -27.04 -7.50
C ASP A 262 -21.55 -26.46 -6.16
N ARG A 263 -20.93 -25.27 -6.19
CA ARG A 263 -20.55 -24.57 -4.95
C ARG A 263 -21.77 -24.16 -4.11
N LEU A 264 -22.90 -23.83 -4.75
CA LEU A 264 -24.16 -23.59 -4.04
C LEU A 264 -24.72 -24.88 -3.44
N ARG A 265 -24.74 -25.98 -4.21
CA ARG A 265 -25.17 -27.32 -3.76
C ARG A 265 -24.40 -27.76 -2.52
N ALA A 266 -23.07 -27.75 -2.61
CA ALA A 266 -22.17 -28.15 -1.52
C ALA A 266 -22.45 -27.42 -0.20
N LEU A 267 -22.88 -26.15 -0.27
CA LEU A 267 -23.18 -25.35 0.91
C LEU A 267 -24.47 -25.79 1.63
N VAL A 268 -25.37 -26.51 0.97
CA VAL A 268 -26.69 -26.89 1.55
C VAL A 268 -26.94 -28.40 1.60
N SER A 269 -26.07 -29.23 1.01
CA SER A 269 -26.24 -30.70 0.95
C SER A 269 -26.48 -31.37 2.32
N GLY A 270 -25.92 -30.84 3.42
CA GLY A 270 -26.11 -31.39 4.77
C GLY A 270 -27.37 -30.92 5.51
N SER A 271 -28.20 -30.05 4.90
CA SER A 271 -29.31 -29.36 5.59
C SER A 271 -30.71 -29.78 5.11
N GLY A 272 -30.82 -30.69 4.15
CA GLY A 272 -32.10 -31.13 3.56
C GLY A 272 -32.81 -30.09 2.68
N GLY A 273 -32.36 -28.82 2.69
CA GLY A 273 -32.96 -27.72 1.93
C GLY A 273 -32.58 -27.64 0.44
N TRP A 274 -31.73 -28.55 -0.06
CA TRP A 274 -31.21 -28.47 -1.44
C TRP A 274 -32.31 -28.52 -2.50
N ALA A 275 -33.29 -29.43 -2.38
CA ALA A 275 -34.32 -29.61 -3.40
C ALA A 275 -35.15 -28.34 -3.60
N ALA A 276 -35.57 -27.69 -2.51
CA ALA A 276 -36.33 -26.44 -2.56
C ALA A 276 -35.49 -25.28 -3.12
N LEU A 277 -34.25 -25.13 -2.66
CA LEU A 277 -33.34 -24.08 -3.14
C LEU A 277 -32.99 -24.26 -4.63
N ARG A 278 -32.78 -25.50 -5.07
CA ARG A 278 -32.52 -25.86 -6.47
C ARG A 278 -33.69 -25.45 -7.35
N ALA A 279 -34.92 -25.81 -6.96
CA ALA A 279 -36.11 -25.45 -7.74
C ALA A 279 -36.26 -23.93 -7.86
N ASP A 280 -36.11 -23.20 -6.76
CA ASP A 280 -36.20 -21.74 -6.71
C ASP A 280 -35.14 -21.07 -7.60
N VAL A 281 -33.86 -21.45 -7.44
CA VAL A 281 -32.76 -20.78 -8.15
C VAL A 281 -32.78 -21.04 -9.65
N LEU A 282 -33.16 -22.25 -10.09
CA LEU A 282 -33.29 -22.57 -11.51
C LEU A 282 -34.51 -21.88 -12.14
N ALA A 283 -35.62 -21.77 -11.40
CA ALA A 283 -36.79 -21.02 -11.87
C ALA A 283 -36.51 -19.51 -11.98
N GLN A 284 -35.70 -18.95 -11.08
CA GLN A 284 -35.25 -17.55 -11.20
C GLN A 284 -34.28 -17.38 -12.38
N ALA A 285 -33.30 -18.28 -12.55
CA ALA A 285 -32.36 -18.20 -13.66
C ALA A 285 -33.06 -18.22 -15.03
N ARG A 286 -34.09 -19.07 -15.21
CA ARG A 286 -34.91 -19.10 -16.45
C ARG A 286 -35.70 -17.82 -16.69
N ARG A 287 -36.10 -17.10 -15.64
CA ARG A 287 -36.87 -15.85 -15.75
C ARG A 287 -36.00 -14.66 -16.11
N ASP A 288 -34.79 -14.60 -15.55
CA ASP A 288 -33.93 -13.42 -15.64
C ASP A 288 -32.82 -13.55 -16.69
N GLY A 289 -32.45 -14.78 -17.05
CA GLY A 289 -31.34 -15.10 -17.95
C GLY A 289 -31.75 -15.24 -19.41
N ASP A 290 -30.75 -15.37 -20.28
CA ASP A 290 -30.96 -15.76 -21.67
C ASP A 290 -31.46 -17.23 -21.72
N PRO A 291 -32.66 -17.50 -22.29
CA PRO A 291 -33.23 -18.84 -22.33
C PRO A 291 -32.27 -19.89 -22.91
N ALA A 292 -31.51 -19.56 -23.96
CA ALA A 292 -30.61 -20.51 -24.62
C ALA A 292 -29.44 -20.92 -23.72
N VAL A 293 -28.84 -19.94 -23.03
CA VAL A 293 -27.70 -20.15 -22.12
C VAL A 293 -28.15 -20.95 -20.89
N VAL A 294 -29.32 -20.63 -20.35
CA VAL A 294 -29.86 -21.30 -19.16
C VAL A 294 -30.27 -22.74 -19.48
N ASP A 295 -30.90 -22.99 -20.63
CA ASP A 295 -31.31 -24.34 -21.03
C ASP A 295 -30.11 -25.25 -21.33
N GLU A 296 -29.06 -24.73 -21.96
CA GLU A 296 -27.80 -25.47 -22.16
C GLU A 296 -27.15 -25.82 -20.80
N LEU A 297 -27.08 -24.86 -19.88
CA LEU A 297 -26.57 -25.10 -18.54
C LEU A 297 -27.38 -26.17 -17.80
N LEU A 298 -28.71 -26.12 -17.90
CA LEU A 298 -29.61 -27.08 -17.29
C LEU A 298 -29.45 -28.49 -17.86
N ALA A 299 -29.22 -28.62 -19.16
CA ALA A 299 -28.92 -29.91 -19.79
C ALA A 299 -27.63 -30.50 -19.18
N ARG A 300 -26.57 -29.70 -19.11
CA ARG A 300 -25.29 -30.10 -18.50
C ARG A 300 -25.40 -30.45 -17.02
N LEU A 301 -26.22 -29.71 -16.26
CA LEU A 301 -26.48 -30.02 -14.84
C LEU A 301 -27.25 -31.32 -14.66
N SER A 302 -28.15 -31.65 -15.60
CA SER A 302 -28.92 -32.90 -15.56
C SER A 302 -28.07 -34.13 -15.87
N GLU A 303 -27.04 -33.98 -16.71
CA GLU A 303 -26.04 -35.02 -16.97
C GLU A 303 -25.10 -35.26 -15.77
N HIS A 304 -24.90 -34.25 -14.93
CA HIS A 304 -23.98 -34.26 -13.79
C HIS A 304 -24.64 -34.66 -12.44
N ASP A 305 -25.98 -34.69 -12.41
CA ASP A 305 -26.83 -35.13 -11.29
C ASP A 305 -27.24 -36.64 -11.43
N LEU A 306 -26.82 -37.33 -12.51
CA LEU A 306 -26.94 -38.79 -12.73
C LEU A 306 -25.71 -39.54 -12.19
#